data_AF-A0A5J9TU78-F1
#
_entry.id   AF-A0A5J9TU78-F1
#
_cell.length_a   1.000
_cell.length_b   1.000
_cell.length_c   1.000
_cell.angle_alpha   90.00
_cell.angle_beta   90.00
_cell.angle_gamma   90.00
#
_symmetry.space_group_name_H-M   'P 1'
#
loop_
_entity.id
_entity.type
_entity.pdbx_description
1 polymer ?
#
loop_
_entity_poly.entity_id
_entity_poly.type
_entity_poly.pdbx_seq_one_letter_code
_entity_poly.pdbx_strand_id
1 'polypeptide(L)'
;MNGFAAEEAARLPNGEAFGLHCLAASTLAGKMDAGLRLMRGRGLAFRATDEYVTEEFMAYVKRARPSKEIAPGAGILVNTCRALEGEFIDVVADHLAAGGKKLFVKHSEVIPAAAIRQVIEDAMLSDEGMAMRQRAKMLGEAVRASRADGGLSRKDLDDFIAYVTR
;
A
#
# COMPACT_ATOMS: atom_id res chain seq x y z
N MET A 1 4.73 8.34 7.34
CA MET A 1 3.53 8.76 6.57
C MET A 1 3.21 10.18 7.05
N ASN A 2 2.91 11.09 6.14
CA ASN A 2 2.68 12.50 6.47
C ASN A 2 1.38 12.65 7.28
N GLY A 3 1.41 13.46 8.35
CA GLY A 3 0.29 13.67 9.27
C GLY A 3 -0.91 14.40 8.65
N PHE A 4 -0.73 15.01 7.48
CA PHE A 4 -1.74 15.82 6.78
C PHE A 4 -3.13 15.15 6.73
N ALA A 5 -3.22 13.89 6.29
CA ALA A 5 -4.51 13.22 6.20
C ALA A 5 -5.20 13.06 7.58
N ALA A 6 -4.41 12.85 8.64
CA ALA A 6 -4.93 12.78 10.01
C ALA A 6 -5.37 14.16 10.52
N GLU A 7 -4.62 15.22 10.19
CA GLU A 7 -4.98 16.60 10.52
C GLU A 7 -6.27 17.04 9.80
N GLU A 8 -6.43 16.73 8.51
CA GLU A 8 -7.66 17.02 7.77
C GLU A 8 -8.85 16.21 8.28
N ALA A 9 -8.65 14.92 8.60
CA ALA A 9 -9.70 14.09 9.19
C ALA A 9 -10.20 14.66 10.53
N ALA A 10 -9.28 15.16 11.38
CA ALA A 10 -9.62 15.76 12.66
C ALA A 10 -10.49 17.03 12.56
N ARG A 11 -10.55 17.69 11.39
CA ARG A 11 -11.41 18.86 11.14
C ARG A 11 -12.83 18.49 10.74
N LEU A 12 -13.10 17.22 10.43
CA LEU A 12 -14.41 16.74 10.01
C LEU A 12 -15.15 16.11 11.20
N PRO A 13 -16.45 16.35 11.38
CA PRO A 13 -17.26 15.59 12.32
C PRO A 13 -17.19 14.09 12.00
N ASN A 14 -16.72 13.27 12.94
CA ASN A 14 -16.49 11.83 12.77
C ASN A 14 -15.44 11.45 11.70
N GLY A 15 -14.53 12.35 11.34
CA GLY A 15 -13.43 12.04 10.43
C GLY A 15 -12.37 11.15 11.10
N GLU A 16 -12.08 10.00 10.51
CA GLU A 16 -10.98 9.13 10.91
C GLU A 16 -10.02 8.94 9.74
N ALA A 17 -8.71 9.08 9.99
CA ALA A 17 -7.68 8.78 9.01
C ALA A 17 -7.06 7.41 9.26
N PHE A 18 -6.87 6.67 8.18
CA PHE A 18 -6.23 5.36 8.18
C PHE A 18 -5.04 5.32 7.24
N GLY A 19 -3.94 4.73 7.70
CA GLY A 19 -2.82 4.43 6.84
C GLY A 19 -3.10 3.20 5.98
N LEU A 20 -2.99 3.31 4.65
CA LEU A 20 -3.01 2.14 3.77
C LEU A 20 -1.63 1.46 3.81
N HIS A 21 -1.60 0.23 4.30
CA HIS A 21 -0.45 -0.65 4.22
C HIS A 21 -0.67 -1.65 3.08
N CYS A 22 -0.04 -1.37 1.94
CA CYS A 22 -0.18 -2.19 0.73
C CYS A 22 0.63 -3.50 0.78
N LEU A 23 1.54 -3.66 1.74
CA LEU A 23 2.32 -4.90 1.92
C LEU A 23 1.59 -5.87 2.87
N ALA A 24 2.03 -7.11 2.82
CA ALA A 24 1.57 -8.22 3.66
C ALA A 24 1.65 -7.90 5.17
N ALA A 25 0.69 -8.40 5.98
CA ALA A 25 0.68 -8.21 7.43
C ALA A 25 1.93 -8.82 8.11
N SER A 26 2.46 -9.90 7.55
CA SER A 26 3.75 -10.48 7.95
C SER A 26 4.90 -9.46 7.92
N THR A 27 4.91 -8.51 6.99
CA THR A 27 5.95 -7.46 6.94
C THR A 27 5.89 -6.51 8.14
N LEU A 28 4.69 -6.27 8.68
CA LEU A 28 4.50 -5.51 9.91
C LEU A 28 4.87 -6.35 11.14
N ALA A 29 4.38 -7.59 11.18
CA ALA A 29 4.68 -8.52 12.27
C ALA A 29 6.19 -8.76 12.44
N GLY A 30 6.94 -8.84 11.34
CA GLY A 30 8.40 -9.01 11.38
C GLY A 30 9.18 -7.86 12.04
N LYS A 31 8.52 -6.72 12.31
CA LYS A 31 9.09 -5.61 13.10
C LYS A 31 8.76 -5.71 14.60
N MET A 32 8.10 -6.78 15.01
CA MET A 32 7.61 -7.01 16.36
C MET A 32 8.19 -8.31 16.90
N ASP A 33 8.55 -8.35 18.19
CA ASP A 33 9.08 -9.58 18.82
C ASP A 33 8.12 -10.77 18.68
N ALA A 34 6.81 -10.53 18.89
CA ALA A 34 5.79 -11.56 18.73
C ALA A 34 5.72 -12.10 17.29
N GLY A 35 5.82 -11.22 16.29
CA GLY A 35 5.81 -11.63 14.90
C GLY A 35 7.10 -12.33 14.47
N LEU A 36 8.26 -11.90 14.97
CA LEU A 36 9.53 -12.61 14.75
C LEU A 36 9.50 -14.03 15.34
N ARG A 37 8.91 -14.20 16.54
CA ARG A 37 8.71 -15.54 17.13
C ARG A 37 7.77 -16.39 16.28
N LEU A 38 6.65 -15.82 15.82
CA LEU A 38 5.70 -16.51 14.94
C LEU A 38 6.36 -16.95 13.63
N MET A 39 7.11 -16.07 12.97
CA MET A 39 7.85 -16.41 11.75
C MET A 39 8.82 -17.57 11.98
N ARG A 40 9.62 -17.51 13.04
CA ARG A 40 10.56 -18.58 13.38
C ARG A 40 9.83 -19.90 13.64
N GLY A 41 8.71 -19.88 14.35
CA GLY A 41 7.87 -21.07 14.60
C GLY A 41 7.28 -21.68 13.32
N ARG A 42 7.13 -20.88 12.26
CA ARG A 42 6.67 -21.30 10.93
C ARG A 42 7.82 -21.62 9.95
N GLY A 43 9.07 -21.60 10.40
CA GLY A 43 10.24 -21.80 9.55
C GLY A 43 10.50 -20.65 8.56
N LEU A 44 9.96 -19.47 8.82
CA LEU A 44 10.11 -18.28 8.00
C LEU A 44 11.20 -17.37 8.57
N ALA A 45 11.95 -16.73 7.67
CA ALA A 45 12.93 -15.70 8.02
C ALA A 45 12.39 -14.32 7.63
N PHE A 46 12.35 -13.39 8.58
CA PHE A 46 12.12 -12.00 8.25
C PHE A 46 13.36 -11.43 7.57
N ARG A 47 13.15 -10.72 6.45
CA ARG A 47 14.20 -10.00 5.76
C ARG A 47 13.90 -8.51 5.84
N ALA A 48 14.79 -7.77 6.49
CA ALA A 48 14.61 -6.35 6.66
C ALA A 48 14.88 -5.62 5.33
N THR A 49 14.20 -4.49 5.11
CA THR A 49 14.28 -3.77 3.83
C THR A 49 15.69 -3.26 3.53
N ASP A 50 16.46 -2.94 4.56
CA ASP A 50 17.85 -2.50 4.48
C ASP A 50 18.82 -3.57 3.96
N GLU A 51 18.43 -4.85 3.94
CA GLU A 51 19.20 -5.91 3.29
C GLU A 51 19.22 -5.80 1.76
N TYR A 52 18.29 -5.05 1.14
CA TYR A 52 18.11 -5.01 -0.32
C TYR A 52 18.04 -3.61 -0.93
N VAL A 53 18.23 -2.57 -0.14
CA VAL A 53 18.18 -1.17 -0.62
C VAL A 53 19.44 -0.43 -0.24
N THR A 54 19.79 0.58 -1.03
CA THR A 54 21.00 1.38 -0.79
C THR A 54 20.89 2.21 0.49
N GLU A 55 22.04 2.54 1.08
CA GLU A 55 22.10 3.45 2.23
C GLU A 55 21.46 4.81 1.93
N GLU A 56 21.63 5.31 0.71
CA GLU A 56 21.00 6.54 0.23
C GLU A 56 19.47 6.46 0.28
N PHE A 57 18.90 5.33 -0.18
CA PHE A 57 17.46 5.12 -0.13
C PHE A 57 16.98 5.02 1.32
N MET A 58 17.73 4.37 2.21
CA MET A 58 17.40 4.33 3.64
C MET A 58 17.46 5.72 4.28
N ALA A 59 18.44 6.55 3.92
CA ALA A 59 18.54 7.93 4.40
C ALA A 59 17.33 8.75 3.92
N TYR A 60 16.91 8.60 2.66
CA TYR A 60 15.69 9.18 2.15
C TYR A 60 14.45 8.72 2.93
N VAL A 61 14.28 7.41 3.16
CA VAL A 61 13.14 6.85 3.89
C VAL A 61 13.09 7.40 5.32
N LYS A 62 14.23 7.47 6.01
CA LYS A 62 14.33 8.05 7.37
C LYS A 62 13.89 9.52 7.38
N ARG A 63 14.29 10.30 6.37
CA ARG A 63 13.87 11.71 6.21
C ARG A 63 12.38 11.83 5.85
N ALA A 64 11.89 10.99 4.95
CA ALA A 64 10.51 11.03 4.44
C ALA A 64 9.48 10.44 5.42
N ARG A 65 9.92 9.67 6.43
CA ARG A 65 9.09 9.09 7.48
C ARG A 65 9.57 9.57 8.85
N PRO A 66 9.30 10.83 9.24
CA PRO A 66 9.71 11.37 10.53
C PRO A 66 9.03 10.64 11.70
N SER A 67 7.83 10.08 11.49
CA SER A 67 7.16 9.23 12.48
C SER A 67 7.61 7.77 12.39
N LYS A 68 8.00 7.21 13.54
CA LYS A 68 8.24 5.76 13.72
C LYS A 68 6.93 4.97 13.87
N GLU A 69 5.79 5.66 13.94
CA GLU A 69 4.50 5.02 14.12
C GLU A 69 4.08 4.25 12.86
N ILE A 70 3.67 3.00 13.08
CA ILE A 70 3.14 2.09 12.04
C ILE A 70 1.83 2.63 11.44
N ALA A 71 1.08 3.44 12.20
CA ALA A 71 -0.28 3.86 11.90
C ALA A 71 -0.49 5.32 12.31
N PRO A 72 -0.35 6.32 11.42
CA PRO A 72 -0.79 7.67 11.73
C PRO A 72 -2.32 7.71 11.72
N GLY A 73 -2.92 8.43 12.67
CA GLY A 73 -4.37 8.53 12.80
C GLY A 73 -4.98 7.38 13.61
N ALA A 74 -6.18 6.95 13.22
CA ALA A 74 -7.00 5.99 13.97
C ALA A 74 -6.56 4.53 13.80
N GLY A 75 -5.72 4.23 12.81
CA GLY A 75 -5.31 2.87 12.52
C GLY A 75 -4.73 2.65 11.13
N ILE A 76 -4.74 1.40 10.68
CA ILE A 76 -4.33 1.02 9.33
C ILE A 76 -5.35 0.12 8.63
N LEU A 77 -5.35 0.21 7.31
CA LEU A 77 -5.95 -0.76 6.40
C LEU A 77 -4.83 -1.59 5.77
N VAL A 78 -4.89 -2.92 5.90
CA VAL A 78 -3.88 -3.82 5.32
C VAL A 78 -4.51 -4.60 4.16
N ASN A 79 -3.83 -4.62 3.02
CA ASN A 79 -4.27 -5.34 1.83
C ASN A 79 -3.98 -6.85 1.93
N THR A 80 -4.56 -7.50 2.93
CA THR A 80 -4.48 -8.95 3.14
C THR A 80 -5.82 -9.49 3.64
N CYS A 81 -5.94 -10.80 3.78
CA CYS A 81 -7.11 -11.44 4.38
C CYS A 81 -6.71 -12.49 5.42
N ARG A 82 -7.66 -12.79 6.31
CA ARG A 82 -7.45 -13.75 7.40
C ARG A 82 -7.05 -15.14 6.91
N ALA A 83 -7.55 -15.53 5.74
CA ALA A 83 -7.27 -16.85 5.21
C ALA A 83 -5.81 -17.04 4.74
N LEU A 84 -5.10 -15.94 4.45
CA LEU A 84 -3.68 -15.98 4.07
C LEU A 84 -2.76 -15.65 5.24
N GLU A 85 -3.10 -14.65 6.05
CA GLU A 85 -2.19 -14.09 7.06
C GLU A 85 -2.80 -14.00 8.46
N GLY A 86 -3.80 -14.83 8.79
CA GLY A 86 -4.58 -14.73 10.03
C GLY A 86 -3.75 -14.53 11.31
N GLU A 87 -2.77 -15.39 11.57
CA GLU A 87 -1.93 -15.28 12.77
C GLU A 87 -1.06 -14.01 12.78
N PHE A 88 -0.60 -13.56 11.61
CA PHE A 88 0.16 -12.32 11.50
C PHE A 88 -0.76 -11.09 11.70
N ILE A 89 -2.00 -11.16 11.20
CA ILE A 89 -3.02 -10.15 11.43
C ILE A 89 -3.31 -10.02 12.92
N ASP A 90 -3.46 -11.15 13.62
CA ASP A 90 -3.74 -11.16 15.06
C ASP A 90 -2.57 -10.51 15.85
N VAL A 91 -1.31 -10.85 15.51
CA VAL A 91 -0.12 -10.20 16.11
C VAL A 91 -0.11 -8.69 15.87
N VAL A 92 -0.44 -8.23 14.66
CA VAL A 92 -0.45 -6.80 14.32
C VAL A 92 -1.62 -6.09 15.01
N ALA A 93 -2.79 -6.75 15.11
CA ALA A 93 -3.95 -6.23 15.80
C ALA A 93 -3.66 -6.00 17.28
N ASP A 94 -3.07 -6.99 17.96
CA ASP A 94 -2.70 -6.90 19.38
C ASP A 94 -1.72 -5.76 19.63
N HIS A 95 -0.71 -5.62 18.77
CA HIS A 95 0.26 -4.52 18.87
C HIS A 95 -0.39 -3.14 18.69
N LEU A 96 -1.33 -3.01 17.74
CA LEU A 96 -2.02 -1.75 17.48
C LEU A 96 -3.04 -1.41 18.57
N ALA A 97 -3.73 -2.42 19.11
CA ALA A 97 -4.69 -2.27 20.19
C ALA A 97 -4.05 -1.71 21.47
N ALA A 98 -2.79 -2.07 21.75
CA ALA A 98 -2.02 -1.48 22.86
C ALA A 98 -1.87 0.05 22.76
N GLY A 99 -1.97 0.61 21.55
CA GLY A 99 -1.99 2.06 21.29
C GLY A 99 -3.38 2.63 20.99
N GLY A 100 -4.46 1.87 21.20
CA GLY A 100 -5.83 2.27 20.86
C GLY A 100 -6.11 2.38 19.36
N LYS A 101 -5.30 1.74 18.51
CA LYS A 101 -5.38 1.84 17.05
C LYS A 101 -6.13 0.65 16.46
N LYS A 102 -6.90 0.91 15.40
CA LYS A 102 -7.70 -0.10 14.69
C LYS A 102 -6.88 -0.75 13.56
N LEU A 103 -7.17 -2.02 13.28
CA LEU A 103 -6.69 -2.75 12.12
C LEU A 103 -7.89 -3.17 11.27
N PHE A 104 -7.91 -2.75 10.01
CA PHE A 104 -8.86 -3.25 9.02
C PHE A 104 -8.13 -4.14 8.02
N VAL A 105 -8.74 -5.27 7.69
CA VAL A 105 -8.24 -6.22 6.68
C VAL A 105 -9.36 -6.54 5.70
N LYS A 106 -9.00 -6.95 4.48
CA LYS A 106 -10.00 -7.33 3.50
C LYS A 106 -10.66 -8.64 3.93
N HIS A 107 -11.99 -8.67 3.98
CA HIS A 107 -12.72 -9.92 4.07
C HIS A 107 -12.68 -10.57 2.69
N SER A 108 -11.93 -11.67 2.55
CA SER A 108 -11.82 -12.40 1.28
C SER A 108 -11.59 -13.88 1.55
N GLU A 109 -12.26 -14.69 0.76
CA GLU A 109 -12.06 -16.13 0.71
C GLU A 109 -10.74 -16.47 -0.02
N VAL A 110 -10.22 -17.67 0.25
CA VAL A 110 -9.06 -18.18 -0.47
C VAL A 110 -9.47 -18.48 -1.90
N ILE A 111 -8.88 -17.80 -2.87
CA ILE A 111 -9.06 -18.14 -4.29
C ILE A 111 -8.17 -19.35 -4.60
N PRO A 112 -8.71 -20.47 -5.11
CA PRO A 112 -7.91 -21.63 -5.46
C PRO A 112 -6.85 -21.30 -6.51
N ALA A 113 -5.66 -21.91 -6.40
CA ALA A 113 -4.57 -21.70 -7.34
C ALA A 113 -4.98 -21.97 -8.80
N ALA A 114 -5.86 -22.94 -9.04
CA ALA A 114 -6.40 -23.22 -10.37
C ALA A 114 -7.20 -22.05 -10.95
N ALA A 115 -8.00 -21.36 -10.13
CA ALA A 115 -8.75 -20.18 -10.57
C ALA A 115 -7.81 -19.00 -10.86
N ILE A 116 -6.79 -18.78 -10.03
CA ILE A 116 -5.76 -17.75 -10.28
C ILE A 116 -5.03 -18.06 -11.59
N ARG A 117 -4.64 -19.31 -11.79
CA ARG A 117 -3.97 -19.77 -13.01
C ARG A 117 -4.83 -19.51 -14.24
N GLN A 118 -6.10 -19.91 -14.21
CA GLN A 118 -7.01 -19.72 -15.33
C GLN A 118 -7.12 -18.24 -15.71
N VAL A 119 -7.35 -17.35 -14.73
CA VAL A 119 -7.45 -15.91 -14.99
C VAL A 119 -6.15 -15.35 -15.57
N ILE A 120 -4.98 -15.81 -15.10
CA ILE A 120 -3.69 -15.40 -15.68
C ILE A 120 -3.56 -15.89 -17.11
N GLU A 121 -3.88 -17.16 -17.38
CA GLU A 121 -3.84 -17.74 -18.72
C GLU A 121 -4.80 -16.99 -19.66
N ASP A 122 -6.03 -16.72 -19.25
CA ASP A 122 -6.99 -15.92 -20.01
C ASP A 122 -6.46 -14.50 -20.25
N ALA A 123 -5.99 -13.83 -19.20
CA ALA A 123 -5.48 -12.47 -19.29
C ALA A 123 -4.23 -12.35 -20.16
N MET A 124 -3.45 -13.42 -20.35
CA MET A 124 -2.19 -13.42 -21.09
C MET A 124 -2.29 -14.02 -22.49
N LEU A 125 -3.07 -15.09 -22.66
CA LEU A 125 -3.06 -15.94 -23.85
C LEU A 125 -4.33 -15.80 -24.70
N SER A 126 -5.45 -15.32 -24.15
CA SER A 126 -6.68 -15.15 -24.93
C SER A 126 -6.63 -13.90 -25.83
N ASP A 127 -7.44 -13.92 -26.89
CA ASP A 127 -7.64 -12.77 -27.79
C ASP A 127 -8.23 -11.57 -27.03
N GLU A 128 -9.15 -11.82 -26.10
CA GLU A 128 -9.72 -10.78 -25.23
C GLU A 128 -8.64 -10.16 -24.33
N GLY A 129 -7.80 -10.99 -23.72
CA GLY A 129 -6.66 -10.57 -22.92
C GLY A 129 -5.68 -9.73 -23.74
N MET A 130 -5.36 -10.16 -24.96
CA MET A 130 -4.50 -9.40 -25.88
C MET A 130 -5.12 -8.03 -26.21
N ALA A 131 -6.40 -7.99 -26.56
CA ALA A 131 -7.12 -6.75 -26.83
C ALA A 131 -7.14 -5.82 -25.61
N MET A 132 -7.34 -6.37 -24.40
CA MET A 132 -7.30 -5.62 -23.14
C MET A 132 -5.92 -5.00 -22.90
N ARG A 133 -4.83 -5.77 -23.06
CA ARG A 133 -3.46 -5.25 -22.92
C ARG A 133 -3.15 -4.15 -23.94
N GLN A 134 -3.62 -4.31 -25.18
CA GLN A 134 -3.43 -3.28 -26.21
C GLN A 134 -4.19 -1.98 -25.86
N ARG A 135 -5.43 -2.07 -25.37
CA ARG A 135 -6.16 -0.89 -24.87
C ARG A 135 -5.44 -0.22 -23.70
N ALA A 136 -4.95 -1.02 -22.75
CA ALA A 136 -4.20 -0.50 -21.60
C ALA A 136 -2.91 0.20 -22.02
N LYS A 137 -2.19 -0.34 -23.03
CA LYS A 137 -1.00 0.30 -23.62
C LYS A 137 -1.33 1.66 -24.22
N MET A 138 -2.33 1.72 -25.10
CA MET A 138 -2.77 2.96 -25.76
C MET A 138 -3.20 4.01 -24.73
N LEU A 139 -3.97 3.60 -23.71
CA LEU A 139 -4.37 4.48 -22.61
C LEU A 139 -3.14 5.01 -21.84
N GLY A 140 -2.20 4.13 -21.51
CA GLY A 140 -0.97 4.52 -20.81
C GLY A 140 -0.11 5.50 -21.62
N GLU A 141 -0.04 5.34 -22.94
CA GLU A 141 0.64 6.29 -23.84
C GLU A 141 -0.07 7.64 -23.85
N ALA A 142 -1.39 7.67 -23.95
CA ALA A 142 -2.17 8.90 -23.90
C ALA A 142 -2.02 9.65 -22.55
N VAL A 143 -2.05 8.93 -21.43
CA VAL A 143 -1.84 9.51 -20.09
C VAL A 143 -0.43 10.07 -19.92
N ARG A 144 0.60 9.42 -20.48
CA ARG A 144 1.97 9.96 -20.45
C ARG A 144 2.09 11.21 -21.33
N ALA A 145 1.51 11.19 -22.53
CA ALA A 145 1.51 12.33 -23.44
C ALA A 145 0.79 13.54 -22.86
N SER A 146 -0.33 13.36 -22.15
CA SER A 146 -1.07 14.47 -21.54
C SER A 146 -0.30 15.19 -20.43
N ARG A 147 0.65 14.51 -19.78
CA ARG A 147 1.50 15.05 -18.70
C ARG A 147 2.85 15.61 -19.19
N ALA A 148 3.24 15.33 -20.43
CA ALA A 148 4.46 15.86 -21.02
C ALA A 148 4.33 17.36 -21.31
N ASP A 149 5.45 18.02 -21.62
CA ASP A 149 5.47 19.44 -21.96
C ASP A 149 4.58 19.72 -23.18
N GLY A 150 3.71 20.73 -23.05
CA GLY A 150 2.68 21.05 -24.04
C GLY A 150 1.42 20.16 -23.99
N GLY A 151 1.40 19.15 -23.12
CA GLY A 151 0.22 18.31 -22.88
C GLY A 151 -0.87 19.05 -22.08
N LEU A 152 -2.13 18.66 -22.30
CA LEU A 152 -3.29 19.31 -21.66
C LEU A 152 -3.23 19.28 -20.14
N SER A 153 -2.91 18.12 -19.54
CA SER A 153 -2.82 18.02 -18.08
C SER A 153 -1.65 18.83 -17.51
N ARG A 154 -0.56 19.02 -18.28
CA ARG A 154 0.53 19.89 -17.87
C ARG A 154 0.10 21.36 -17.91
N LYS A 155 -0.59 21.76 -18.97
CA LYS A 155 -1.14 23.11 -19.12
C LYS A 155 -2.13 23.45 -18.01
N ASP A 156 -3.06 22.56 -17.70
CA ASP A 156 -4.05 22.76 -16.63
C ASP A 156 -3.36 22.96 -15.26
N LEU A 157 -2.26 22.24 -15.02
CA LEU A 157 -1.46 22.41 -13.81
C LEU A 157 -0.75 23.77 -13.78
N ASP A 158 -0.16 24.19 -14.90
CA ASP A 158 0.51 25.49 -15.01
C ASP A 158 -0.49 26.65 -14.81
N ASP A 159 -1.67 26.56 -15.42
CA ASP A 159 -2.77 27.52 -15.26
C ASP A 159 -3.25 27.58 -13.80
N PHE A 160 -3.37 26.42 -13.12
CA PHE A 160 -3.70 26.35 -11.70
C PHE A 160 -2.64 27.03 -10.83
N ILE A 161 -1.36 26.76 -11.07
CA ILE A 161 -0.25 27.40 -10.33
C ILE A 161 -0.33 28.92 -10.50
N ALA A 162 -0.46 29.41 -11.74
CA ALA A 162 -0.58 30.83 -12.02
C ALA A 162 -1.76 31.48 -11.28
N TYR A 163 -2.90 30.79 -11.21
CA TYR A 163 -4.10 31.27 -10.50
C TYR A 163 -3.89 31.40 -8.99
N VAL A 164 -3.21 30.45 -8.34
CA VAL A 164 -3.00 30.47 -6.88
C VAL A 164 -1.82 31.34 -6.45
N THR A 165 -0.90 31.68 -7.36
CA THR A 165 0.25 32.57 -7.08
C THR A 165 -0.03 34.04 -7.35
N ARG A 166 -1.25 34.41 -7.77
CA ARG A 166 -1.65 35.79 -8.02
C ARG A 166 -2.06 36.52 -6.74
#